data_AF-C0Z667-F1
#
_entry.id   AF-C0Z667-F1
#
_cell.length_a   1.000
_cell.length_b   1.000
_cell.length_c   1.000
_cell.angle_alpha   90.00
_cell.angle_beta   90.00
_cell.angle_gamma   90.00
#
_symmetry.space_group_name_H-M   'P 1'
#
loop_
_entity.id
_entity.type
_entity.pdbx_description
1 polymer ?
#
loop_
_entity_poly.entity_id
_entity_poly.type
_entity_poly.pdbx_seq_one_letter_code
_entity_poly.pdbx_strand_id
1 'polypeptide(L)'
;MVKKLASYKTLTGRKKAAKGNPKITALQVELVRVDSEIEKLVDSLTGANNVLLSYVNVKIAELDSHKQSLVKEIAELTVETISPEQVQQISGYLDTWETVSFDDKRRVLDLLVTTVEATSDKMNITWKI
;
A
#
# COMPACT_ATOMS: atom_id res chain seq x y z
N MET A 1 3.75 22.65 35.57
CA MET A 1 4.28 22.66 34.18
C MET A 1 3.34 21.87 33.26
N VAL A 2 2.25 22.46 32.75
CA VAL A 2 1.40 21.79 31.72
C VAL A 2 0.68 22.86 30.87
N LYS A 3 1.41 23.64 30.06
CA LYS A 3 0.81 24.57 29.08
C LYS A 3 1.74 24.83 27.88
N LYS A 4 2.07 23.80 27.10
CA LYS A 4 2.69 23.99 25.76
C LYS A 4 2.29 22.97 24.68
N LEU A 5 1.41 22.00 24.99
CA LEU A 5 1.06 20.93 24.04
C LEU A 5 -0.26 21.15 23.27
N ALA A 6 -1.02 22.21 23.56
CA ALA A 6 -2.38 22.38 23.04
C ALA A 6 -2.50 23.25 21.78
N SER A 7 -1.43 23.90 21.32
CA SER A 7 -1.52 24.95 20.30
C SER A 7 -1.19 24.51 18.87
N TYR A 8 -0.72 23.28 18.67
CA TYR A 8 -0.34 22.82 17.34
C TYR A 8 -1.57 22.34 16.58
N LYS A 9 -1.72 22.85 15.36
CA LYS A 9 -2.81 22.49 14.44
C LYS A 9 -2.59 21.04 13.99
N THR A 10 -3.19 20.10 14.72
CA THR A 10 -3.18 18.68 14.34
C THR A 10 -3.98 18.49 13.06
N LEU A 11 -3.59 17.52 12.22
CA LEU A 11 -4.31 17.20 10.97
C LEU A 11 -5.84 17.09 11.22
N THR A 12 -6.59 18.12 10.84
CA THR A 12 -8.06 18.11 10.85
C THR A 12 -8.54 17.28 9.66
N GLY A 13 -8.36 15.97 9.78
CA GLY A 13 -8.67 14.97 8.75
C GLY A 13 -8.77 13.54 9.28
N ARG A 14 -8.64 13.34 10.62
CA ARG A 14 -8.61 12.02 11.29
C ARG A 14 -9.78 11.07 10.99
N LYS A 15 -10.88 11.51 10.34
CA LYS A 15 -12.07 10.69 10.08
C LYS A 15 -12.31 10.27 8.63
N LYS A 16 -11.49 10.69 7.67
CA LYS A 16 -11.51 10.11 6.32
C LYS A 16 -10.15 9.46 6.08
N ALA A 17 -9.87 8.41 6.84
CA ALA A 17 -8.89 7.42 6.39
C ALA A 17 -9.26 7.09 4.94
N ALA A 18 -8.27 7.20 4.05
CA ALA A 18 -8.38 6.95 2.62
C ALA A 18 -9.50 5.95 2.34
N LYS A 19 -10.58 6.38 1.67
CA LYS A 19 -11.47 5.43 1.03
C LYS A 19 -10.55 4.63 0.12
N GLY A 20 -10.19 3.41 0.54
CA GLY A 20 -9.29 2.55 -0.21
C GLY A 20 -9.76 2.52 -1.65
N ASN A 21 -8.83 2.60 -2.59
CA ASN A 21 -9.15 2.58 -4.00
C ASN A 21 -10.07 1.35 -4.25
N PRO A 22 -11.33 1.54 -4.68
CA PRO A 22 -12.28 0.44 -4.81
C PRO A 22 -11.78 -0.64 -5.78
N LYS A 23 -10.87 -0.28 -6.71
CA LYS A 23 -10.18 -1.25 -7.58
C LYS A 23 -9.19 -2.10 -6.79
N ILE A 24 -8.40 -1.52 -5.89
CA ILE A 24 -7.49 -2.26 -5.01
C ILE A 24 -8.29 -3.22 -4.12
N THR A 25 -9.42 -2.78 -3.57
CA THR A 25 -10.29 -3.66 -2.77
C THR A 25 -10.86 -4.81 -3.60
N ALA A 26 -11.28 -4.56 -4.85
CA ALA A 26 -11.75 -5.61 -5.75
C ALA A 26 -10.65 -6.64 -6.06
N LEU A 27 -9.44 -6.17 -6.39
CA LEU A 27 -8.28 -7.03 -6.67
C LEU A 27 -7.85 -7.84 -5.43
N GLN A 28 -7.94 -7.27 -4.23
CA GLN A 28 -7.68 -7.98 -2.97
C GLN A 28 -8.70 -9.10 -2.71
N VAL A 29 -9.98 -8.87 -3.02
CA VAL A 29 -11.02 -9.91 -2.91
C VAL A 29 -10.77 -11.03 -3.92
N GLU A 30 -10.36 -10.68 -5.14
CA GLU A 30 -10.01 -11.67 -6.16
C GLU A 30 -8.78 -12.49 -5.77
N LEU A 31 -7.76 -11.86 -5.19
CA LEU A 31 -6.57 -12.52 -4.66
C LEU A 31 -6.93 -13.58 -3.61
N VAL A 32 -7.78 -13.24 -2.64
CA VAL A 32 -8.27 -14.18 -1.62
C VAL A 32 -9.04 -15.35 -2.25
N ARG A 33 -9.80 -15.08 -3.32
CA ARG A 33 -10.53 -16.14 -4.04
C ARG A 33 -9.56 -17.12 -4.72
N VAL A 34 -8.54 -16.60 -5.41
CA VAL A 34 -7.51 -17.41 -6.07
C VAL A 34 -6.75 -18.25 -5.05
N ASP A 35 -6.36 -17.67 -3.90
CA ASP A 35 -5.70 -18.42 -2.83
C ASP A 35 -6.57 -19.56 -2.29
N SER A 36 -7.87 -19.33 -2.08
CA SER A 36 -8.81 -20.38 -1.65
C SER A 36 -8.99 -21.48 -2.70
N GLU A 37 -8.93 -21.14 -3.99
CA GLU A 37 -9.00 -22.12 -5.07
C GLU A 37 -7.75 -23.00 -5.11
N ILE A 38 -6.57 -22.41 -4.92
CA ILE A 38 -5.30 -23.15 -4.80
C ILE A 38 -5.36 -24.09 -3.59
N GLU A 39 -5.78 -23.63 -2.41
CA GLU A 39 -5.89 -24.48 -1.22
C GLU A 39 -6.81 -25.69 -1.46
N LYS A 40 -7.99 -25.49 -2.07
CA LYS A 40 -8.92 -26.59 -2.39
C LYS A 40 -8.34 -27.58 -3.38
N LEU A 41 -7.61 -27.09 -4.38
CA LEU A 41 -6.95 -27.94 -5.37
C LEU A 41 -5.82 -28.75 -4.71
N VAL A 42 -5.03 -28.13 -3.84
CA VAL A 42 -3.98 -28.82 -3.06
C VAL A 42 -4.58 -29.88 -2.13
N ASP A 43 -5.67 -29.56 -1.41
CA ASP A 43 -6.37 -30.53 -0.55
C ASP A 43 -6.91 -31.72 -1.35
N SER A 44 -7.37 -31.47 -2.58
CA SER A 44 -7.86 -32.52 -3.49
C SER A 44 -6.76 -33.47 -3.99
N LEU A 45 -5.48 -33.07 -3.89
CA LEU A 45 -4.34 -33.92 -4.27
C LEU A 45 -4.06 -35.02 -3.23
N THR A 46 -4.49 -34.84 -1.99
CA THR A 46 -4.35 -35.83 -0.91
C THR A 46 -5.24 -37.04 -1.19
N GLY A 47 -4.70 -38.04 -1.90
CA GLY A 47 -5.41 -39.27 -2.28
C GLY A 47 -5.80 -39.36 -3.76
N ALA A 48 -5.37 -38.42 -4.61
CA ALA A 48 -5.68 -38.42 -6.04
C ALA A 48 -4.77 -39.35 -6.86
N ASN A 49 -5.31 -39.92 -7.94
CA ASN A 49 -4.59 -40.76 -8.91
C ASN A 49 -3.59 -39.91 -9.75
N ASN A 50 -2.50 -40.53 -10.25
CA ASN A 50 -1.40 -39.85 -10.98
C ASN A 50 -1.84 -38.97 -12.16
N VAL A 51 -2.91 -39.34 -12.86
CA VAL A 51 -3.46 -38.53 -13.97
C VAL A 51 -4.12 -37.25 -13.45
N LEU A 52 -4.84 -37.33 -12.33
CA LEU A 52 -5.47 -36.17 -11.67
C LEU A 52 -4.41 -35.22 -11.09
N LEU A 53 -3.32 -35.78 -10.54
CA LEU A 53 -2.16 -35.01 -10.08
C LEU A 53 -1.57 -34.13 -11.18
N SER A 54 -1.38 -34.66 -12.39
CA SER A 54 -0.82 -33.89 -13.52
C SER A 54 -1.71 -32.72 -13.95
N TYR A 55 -3.03 -32.95 -13.99
CA TYR A 55 -4.01 -31.91 -14.35
C TYR A 55 -4.10 -30.82 -13.29
N VAL A 56 -4.15 -31.21 -12.01
CA VAL A 56 -4.24 -30.26 -10.89
C VAL A 56 -2.95 -29.43 -10.79
N ASN A 57 -1.78 -30.01 -11.04
CA ASN A 57 -0.52 -29.25 -11.06
C ASN A 57 -0.50 -28.17 -12.15
N VAL A 58 -1.00 -28.46 -13.35
CA VAL A 58 -1.14 -27.45 -14.42
C VAL A 58 -2.10 -26.34 -13.97
N LYS A 59 -3.22 -26.71 -13.34
CA LYS A 59 -4.21 -25.74 -12.87
C LYS A 59 -3.66 -24.84 -11.75
N ILE A 60 -2.87 -25.39 -10.83
CA ILE A 60 -2.19 -24.62 -9.78
C ILE A 60 -1.19 -23.64 -10.41
N ALA A 61 -0.40 -24.07 -11.41
CA ALA A 61 0.55 -23.18 -12.07
C ALA A 61 -0.12 -22.00 -12.81
N GLU A 62 -1.29 -22.23 -13.42
CA GLU A 62 -2.12 -21.16 -14.01
C GLU A 62 -2.61 -20.18 -12.94
N LEU A 63 -3.13 -20.69 -11.81
CA LEU A 63 -3.62 -19.87 -10.71
C LEU A 63 -2.49 -19.08 -10.03
N ASP A 64 -1.31 -19.67 -9.87
CA ASP A 64 -0.12 -18.98 -9.36
C ASP A 64 0.33 -17.85 -10.29
N SER A 65 0.28 -18.08 -11.61
CA SER A 65 0.59 -17.04 -12.60
C SER A 65 -0.40 -15.87 -12.52
N HIS A 66 -1.70 -16.17 -12.36
CA HIS A 66 -2.74 -15.18 -12.16
C HIS A 66 -2.53 -14.42 -10.84
N LYS A 67 -2.22 -15.13 -9.74
CA LYS A 67 -1.91 -14.52 -8.44
C LYS A 67 -0.77 -13.49 -8.57
N GLN A 68 0.29 -13.84 -9.27
CA GLN A 68 1.42 -12.93 -9.49
C GLN A 68 1.02 -11.68 -10.29
N SER A 69 0.14 -11.80 -11.29
CA SER A 69 -0.34 -10.62 -12.03
C SER A 69 -1.21 -9.71 -11.17
N LEU A 70 -2.09 -10.27 -10.33
CA LEU A 70 -2.92 -9.46 -9.40
C LEU A 70 -2.06 -8.72 -8.37
N VAL A 71 -1.05 -9.38 -7.81
CA VAL A 71 -0.12 -8.75 -6.87
C VAL A 71 0.65 -7.60 -7.54
N LYS A 72 1.05 -7.80 -8.79
CA LYS A 72 1.72 -6.76 -9.58
C LYS A 72 0.80 -5.57 -9.85
N GLU A 73 -0.44 -5.81 -10.27
CA GLU A 73 -1.44 -4.75 -10.51
C GLU A 73 -1.80 -3.99 -9.23
N ILE A 74 -1.94 -4.69 -8.10
CA ILE A 74 -2.12 -4.05 -6.78
C ILE A 74 -0.90 -3.18 -6.44
N ALA A 75 0.31 -3.67 -6.66
CA ALA A 75 1.53 -2.92 -6.40
C ALA A 75 1.62 -1.67 -7.29
N GLU A 76 1.36 -1.80 -8.60
CA GLU A 76 1.33 -0.67 -9.55
C GLU A 76 0.28 0.38 -9.14
N LEU A 77 -0.95 -0.04 -8.82
CA LEU A 77 -2.02 0.85 -8.35
C LEU A 77 -1.77 1.43 -6.95
N THR A 78 -0.85 0.86 -6.18
CA THR A 78 -0.42 1.38 -4.87
C THR A 78 0.79 2.30 -5.00
N VAL A 79 1.64 2.08 -6.01
CA VAL A 79 2.83 2.89 -6.31
C VAL A 79 2.44 4.15 -7.09
N GLU A 80 1.37 4.11 -7.88
CA GLU A 80 0.90 5.29 -8.61
C GLU A 80 -0.14 6.09 -7.81
N THR A 81 0.25 7.33 -7.56
CA THR A 81 -0.54 8.49 -7.14
C THR A 81 -0.73 8.69 -5.64
N ILE A 82 0.05 9.65 -5.12
CA ILE A 82 -0.46 10.56 -4.10
C ILE A 82 -1.82 11.06 -4.63
N SER A 83 -2.91 10.61 -4.01
CA SER A 83 -4.26 11.01 -4.43
C SER A 83 -4.32 12.54 -4.51
N PRO A 84 -5.04 13.16 -5.46
CA PRO A 84 -5.25 14.61 -5.48
C PRO A 84 -5.74 15.16 -4.13
N GLU A 85 -6.45 14.35 -3.34
CA GLU A 85 -6.88 14.67 -1.97
C GLU A 85 -5.70 14.68 -0.98
N GLN A 86 -4.73 13.77 -1.15
CA GLN A 86 -3.49 13.76 -0.36
C GLN A 86 -2.59 14.94 -0.76
N VAL A 87 -2.51 15.29 -2.05
CA VAL A 87 -1.79 16.50 -2.52
C VAL A 87 -2.42 17.77 -1.93
N GLN A 88 -3.74 17.90 -1.95
CA GLN A 88 -4.45 19.05 -1.34
C GLN A 88 -4.30 19.10 0.19
N GLN A 89 -4.27 17.95 0.85
CA GLN A 89 -3.96 17.89 2.27
C GLN A 89 -2.54 18.37 2.54
N ILE A 90 -1.55 17.88 1.79
CA ILE A 90 -0.15 18.29 1.91
C ILE A 90 0.03 19.80 1.65
N SER A 91 -0.61 20.34 0.61
CA SER A 91 -0.46 21.76 0.25
C SER A 91 -0.92 22.70 1.36
N GLY A 92 -2.01 22.37 2.06
CA GLY A 92 -2.49 23.18 3.20
C GLY A 92 -1.55 23.17 4.42
N TYR A 93 -0.66 22.18 4.54
CA TYR A 93 0.35 22.13 5.61
C TYR A 93 1.67 22.79 5.23
N LEU A 94 2.00 22.89 3.94
CA LEU A 94 3.18 23.66 3.51
C LEU A 94 3.05 25.14 3.90
N ASP A 95 1.85 25.72 3.75
CA ASP A 95 1.57 27.11 4.13
C ASP A 95 1.66 27.36 5.65
N THR A 96 1.57 26.30 6.46
CA THR A 96 1.59 26.39 7.93
C THR A 96 2.71 25.59 8.58
N TRP A 97 3.72 25.19 7.79
CA TRP A 97 4.74 24.21 8.16
C TRP A 97 5.40 24.49 9.52
N GLU A 98 5.73 25.74 9.81
CA GLU A 98 6.37 26.13 11.08
C GLU A 98 5.51 25.83 12.33
N THR A 99 4.19 25.75 12.17
CA THR A 99 3.22 25.58 13.26
C THR A 99 2.65 24.17 13.37
N VAL A 100 3.02 23.28 12.45
CA VAL A 100 2.57 21.88 12.39
C VAL A 100 3.38 21.02 13.37
N SER A 101 2.72 20.03 13.98
CA SER A 101 3.36 19.12 14.94
C SER A 101 4.43 18.25 14.25
N PHE A 102 5.41 17.77 15.02
CA PHE A 102 6.48 16.92 14.48
C PHE A 102 5.93 15.63 13.83
N ASP A 103 4.94 14.99 14.44
CA ASP A 103 4.32 13.77 13.91
C ASP A 103 3.63 14.03 12.57
N ASP A 104 2.99 15.19 12.43
CA ASP A 104 2.33 15.58 11.19
C ASP A 104 3.35 15.95 10.10
N LYS A 105 4.47 16.59 10.45
CA LYS A 105 5.61 16.81 9.53
C LYS A 105 6.21 15.50 9.03
N ARG A 106 6.41 14.54 9.95
CA ARG A 106 6.89 13.19 9.61
C ARG A 106 5.95 12.51 8.62
N ARG A 107 4.64 12.60 8.85
CA ARG A 107 3.65 12.00 7.95
C ARG A 107 3.64 12.65 6.55
N VAL A 108 3.83 13.97 6.46
CA VAL A 108 3.99 14.65 5.17
C VAL A 108 5.23 14.15 4.44
N LEU A 109 6.36 13.96 5.14
CA LEU A 109 7.57 13.38 4.56
C LEU A 109 7.35 11.92 4.12
N ASP A 110 6.70 11.09 4.91
CA ASP A 110 6.38 9.70 4.56
C ASP A 110 5.51 9.59 3.30
N LEU A 111 4.68 10.61 3.03
CA LEU A 111 3.84 10.68 1.83
C LEU A 111 4.58 11.23 0.60
N LEU A 112 5.63 12.04 0.77
CA LEU A 112 6.33 12.73 -0.32
C LEU A 112 7.67 12.11 -0.71
N VAL A 113 8.35 11.46 0.23
CA VAL A 113 9.73 11.00 0.08
C VAL A 113 9.76 9.47 -0.01
N THR A 114 10.46 8.96 -1.02
CA THR A 114 10.72 7.54 -1.23
C THR A 114 11.95 7.09 -0.46
N THR A 115 13.05 7.84 -0.57
CA THR A 115 14.33 7.47 0.05
C THR A 115 15.15 8.73 0.34
N VAL A 116 15.87 8.71 1.46
CA VAL A 116 16.86 9.74 1.81
C VAL A 116 18.20 9.05 1.97
N GLU A 117 19.16 9.44 1.15
CA GLU A 117 20.54 8.96 1.21
C GLU A 117 21.42 10.10 1.69
N ALA A 118 22.17 9.91 2.77
CA ALA A 118 23.05 10.94 3.31
C ALA A 118 24.47 10.41 3.50
N THR A 119 25.43 11.10 2.91
CA THR A 119 26.87 10.97 3.17
C THR A 119 27.34 12.13 4.06
N SER A 120 28.62 12.12 4.46
CA SER A 120 29.23 13.19 5.25
C SER A 120 29.21 14.57 4.57
N ASP A 121 29.10 14.59 3.25
CA ASP A 121 29.20 15.79 2.41
C ASP A 121 27.95 16.08 1.58
N LYS A 122 27.04 15.10 1.40
CA LYS A 122 25.88 15.23 0.51
C LYS A 122 24.65 14.53 1.06
N MET A 123 23.49 15.07 0.70
CA MET A 123 22.20 14.46 0.97
C MET A 123 21.41 14.41 -0.34
N ASN A 124 20.93 13.22 -0.69
CA ASN A 124 20.10 12.95 -1.84
C ASN A 124 18.70 12.54 -1.37
N ILE A 125 17.66 13.19 -1.91
CA ILE A 125 16.27 12.90 -1.57
C ILE A 125 15.57 12.47 -2.84
N THR A 126 15.08 11.23 -2.84
CA THR A 126 14.25 10.68 -3.91
C THR A 126 12.79 10.91 -3.55
N TRP A 127 12.09 11.71 -4.36
CA TRP A 127 10.70 12.08 -4.16
C TRP A 127 9.75 11.07 -4.84
N LYS A 128 8.49 11.00 -4.38
CA LYS A 128 7.41 10.14 -4.93
C LYS A 128 6.66 10.77 -6.12
N ILE A 129 7.15 11.91 -6.64
CA ILE A 129 6.56 12.73 -7.71
C ILE A 129 7.31 12.55 -9.02
#